data_AF-A0A7R9CBA3-F1
#
_entry.id   AF-A0A7R9CBA3-F1
#
_cell.length_a   1.000
_cell.length_b   1.000
_cell.length_c   1.000
_cell.angle_alpha   90.00
_cell.angle_beta   90.00
_cell.angle_gamma   90.00
#
_symmetry.space_group_name_H-M   'P 1'
#
loop_
_entity.id
_entity.type
_entity.pdbx_description
1 polymer ?
#
loop_
_entity_poly.entity_id
_entity_poly.type
_entity_poly.pdbx_seq_one_letter_code
_entity_poly.pdbx_strand_id
1 'polypeptide(L)'
;MPQLTVAPIARYFQVKRDFMALLREHPDIDRHARYGDIKKRLDSDPRYKAVESSTAREDWFREHVKVLKDERKREKERDREKRDREKHEGKDRDKSRDKDRDRERGEKKDKERERDRDKDKEKEKEKEKKEVEPEENGDGSEPWPSDAEVSLFQDEVGPNSEDEREKEQKDKERQARVEASLREREKEVQRTLATHLRDRDKEREQHKHDEAVQHFNALLADLVRNSELAWREAKRQLRKDHRWELAELLDREEKEKFFNEHIEQLSKKKKEKFRELLDETEGVSLTSSWKEIKKAIKEDPRYTKFSSSDRKCEREFKEYIKDKLVGTKTDFRELLQETKLIGHKTLKLVQENENHMHEIEEILKKDKRYLVLDYMPEERTKLIMTYLEDLDKRGPPPPPTASEPTRRPAK
;
A
#
# COMPACT_ATOMS: atom_id res chain seq x y z
N MET A 1 -39.85 32.04 20.93
CA MET A 1 -40.07 30.86 20.07
C MET A 1 -40.52 29.70 20.93
N PRO A 2 -41.40 28.80 20.45
CA PRO A 2 -41.75 27.58 21.18
C PRO A 2 -40.53 26.65 21.27
N GLN A 3 -40.30 26.06 22.45
CA GLN A 3 -39.22 25.10 22.66
C GLN A 3 -39.58 23.77 21.98
N LEU A 4 -38.69 23.26 21.12
CA LEU A 4 -38.70 21.85 20.72
C LEU A 4 -38.03 21.05 21.84
N THR A 5 -38.81 20.22 22.52
CA THR A 5 -38.37 19.45 23.69
C THR A 5 -37.43 18.30 23.31
N VAL A 6 -36.58 17.85 24.24
CA VAL A 6 -35.62 16.76 24.03
C VAL A 6 -36.22 15.39 24.38
N ALA A 7 -37.21 15.35 25.29
CA ALA A 7 -38.02 14.18 25.64
C ALA A 7 -38.45 13.29 24.46
N PRO A 8 -38.95 13.83 23.32
CA PRO A 8 -39.36 13.01 22.18
C PRO A 8 -38.18 12.27 21.54
N ILE A 9 -36.98 12.86 21.57
CA ILE A 9 -35.78 12.34 20.90
C ILE A 9 -35.18 11.18 21.71
N ALA A 10 -35.04 11.34 23.03
CA ALA A 10 -34.59 10.25 23.90
C ALA A 10 -35.56 9.05 23.85
N ARG A 11 -36.88 9.31 23.92
CA ARG A 11 -37.93 8.31 23.73
C ARG A 11 -37.87 7.67 22.34
N TYR A 12 -37.64 8.43 21.27
CA TYR A 12 -37.49 7.93 19.90
C TYR A 12 -36.32 6.95 19.78
N PHE A 13 -35.16 7.23 20.39
CA PHE A 13 -34.01 6.31 20.35
C PHE A 13 -34.25 5.02 21.13
N GLN A 14 -34.84 5.08 22.32
CA GLN A 14 -35.26 3.90 23.09
C GLN A 14 -36.26 3.05 22.28
N VAL A 15 -37.34 3.66 21.77
CA VAL A 15 -38.37 2.99 20.98
C VAL A 15 -37.79 2.39 19.69
N LYS A 16 -36.85 3.08 19.02
CA LYS A 16 -36.13 2.54 17.85
C LYS A 16 -35.28 1.33 18.22
N ARG A 17 -34.53 1.38 19.33
CA ARG A 17 -33.69 0.27 19.77
C ARG A 17 -34.51 -0.97 20.08
N ASP A 18 -35.63 -0.79 20.77
CA ASP A 18 -36.49 -1.89 21.21
C ASP A 18 -37.30 -2.48 20.02
N PHE A 19 -37.70 -1.65 19.05
CA PHE A 19 -38.24 -2.12 17.76
C PHE A 19 -37.19 -2.88 16.94
N MET A 20 -35.95 -2.40 16.89
CA MET A 20 -34.84 -3.12 16.24
C MET A 20 -34.45 -4.41 16.96
N ALA A 21 -34.74 -4.55 18.27
CA ALA A 21 -34.63 -5.81 18.99
C ALA A 21 -35.75 -6.78 18.55
N LEU A 22 -37.01 -6.34 18.55
CA LEU A 22 -38.15 -7.11 18.03
C LEU A 22 -37.91 -7.63 16.60
N LEU A 23 -37.35 -6.82 15.70
CA LEU A 23 -37.01 -7.25 14.34
C LEU A 23 -35.91 -8.32 14.29
N ARG A 24 -34.96 -8.34 15.23
CA ARG A 24 -33.92 -9.38 15.33
C ARG A 24 -34.39 -10.66 16.02
N GLU A 25 -35.38 -10.56 16.91
CA GLU A 25 -36.00 -11.69 17.61
C GLU A 25 -36.88 -12.53 16.68
N HIS A 26 -37.29 -11.99 15.53
CA HIS A 26 -38.09 -12.68 14.52
C HIS A 26 -37.24 -13.30 13.40
N PRO A 27 -36.99 -14.63 13.40
CA PRO A 27 -36.16 -15.29 12.39
C PRO A 27 -36.83 -15.39 11.01
N ASP A 28 -38.11 -15.04 10.90
CA ASP A 28 -38.86 -14.97 9.65
C ASP A 28 -38.60 -13.67 8.84
N ILE A 29 -37.79 -12.75 9.36
CA ILE A 29 -37.41 -11.50 8.69
C ILE A 29 -36.13 -11.70 7.88
N ASP A 30 -36.29 -12.18 6.65
CA ASP A 30 -35.19 -12.33 5.69
C ASP A 30 -34.90 -11.01 4.91
N ARG A 31 -33.79 -11.00 4.17
CA ARG A 31 -33.35 -9.87 3.33
C ARG A 31 -34.32 -9.52 2.17
N HIS A 32 -35.31 -10.35 1.87
CA HIS A 32 -36.31 -10.15 0.81
C HIS A 32 -37.71 -9.87 1.36
N ALA A 33 -37.92 -10.02 2.67
CA ALA A 33 -39.20 -9.91 3.33
C ALA A 33 -39.87 -8.54 3.15
N ARG A 34 -41.20 -8.54 3.09
CA ARG A 34 -42.02 -7.35 2.85
C ARG A 34 -42.71 -6.90 4.14
N TYR A 35 -42.72 -5.60 4.36
CA TYR A 35 -43.30 -4.99 5.57
C TYR A 35 -44.77 -5.38 5.79
N GLY A 36 -45.57 -5.49 4.72
CA GLY A 36 -46.99 -5.84 4.81
C GLY A 36 -47.30 -7.24 5.36
N ASP A 37 -46.38 -8.20 5.19
CA ASP A 37 -46.56 -9.58 5.67
C ASP A 37 -46.14 -9.71 7.14
N ILE A 38 -45.06 -9.01 7.52
CA ILE A 38 -44.53 -8.96 8.89
C ILE A 38 -45.37 -8.07 9.80
N LYS A 39 -45.97 -6.99 9.26
CA LYS A 39 -46.89 -6.10 9.99
C LYS A 39 -48.02 -6.86 10.70
N LYS A 40 -48.55 -7.92 10.09
CA LYS A 40 -49.63 -8.77 10.64
C LYS A 40 -49.17 -9.76 11.74
N ARG A 41 -47.87 -9.82 12.02
CA ARG A 41 -47.26 -10.65 13.07
C ARG A 41 -46.79 -9.80 14.24
N LEU A 42 -46.26 -8.62 13.93
CA LEU A 42 -45.74 -7.67 14.94
C LEU A 42 -46.82 -6.76 15.53
N ASP A 43 -47.99 -6.60 14.90
CA ASP A 43 -49.03 -5.64 15.32
C ASP A 43 -49.50 -5.76 16.78
N SER A 44 -49.29 -6.93 17.38
CA SER A 44 -49.71 -7.27 18.72
C SER A 44 -48.66 -6.96 19.80
N ASP A 45 -47.36 -6.86 19.47
CA ASP A 45 -46.25 -6.63 20.41
C ASP A 45 -46.25 -5.17 20.95
N PRO A 46 -46.06 -4.94 22.27
CA PRO A 46 -46.00 -3.60 22.85
C PRO A 46 -44.95 -2.67 22.22
N ARG A 47 -43.79 -3.19 21.83
CA ARG A 47 -42.66 -2.44 21.22
C ARG A 47 -42.99 -2.00 19.80
N TYR A 48 -43.78 -2.78 19.06
CA TYR A 48 -44.34 -2.38 17.77
C TYR A 48 -45.40 -1.27 17.94
N LYS A 49 -46.29 -1.43 18.92
CA LYS A 49 -47.33 -0.43 19.26
C LYS A 49 -46.73 0.90 19.70
N ALA A 50 -45.64 0.89 20.46
CA ALA A 50 -44.93 2.07 20.95
C ALA A 50 -44.35 2.97 19.83
N VAL A 51 -44.18 2.45 18.61
CA VAL A 51 -43.83 3.28 17.45
C VAL A 51 -45.10 3.94 16.92
N GLU A 52 -45.41 5.16 17.32
CA GLU A 52 -46.69 5.81 17.00
C GLU A 52 -46.87 6.09 15.49
N SER A 53 -45.80 6.36 14.75
CA SER A 53 -45.84 6.60 13.30
C SER A 53 -45.70 5.33 12.45
N SER A 54 -46.65 5.10 11.54
CA SER A 54 -46.59 3.97 10.59
C SER A 54 -45.51 4.13 9.51
N THR A 55 -45.02 5.34 9.21
CA THR A 55 -43.88 5.52 8.29
C THR A 55 -42.58 5.15 8.99
N ALA A 56 -42.38 5.61 10.24
CA ALA A 56 -41.20 5.27 11.03
C ALA A 56 -41.02 3.75 11.20
N ARG A 57 -42.12 3.00 11.46
CA ARG A 57 -42.10 1.53 11.48
C ARG A 57 -41.59 0.92 10.18
N GLU A 58 -42.03 1.45 9.03
CA GLU A 58 -41.62 0.94 7.72
C GLU A 58 -40.19 1.35 7.36
N ASP A 59 -39.76 2.56 7.71
CA ASP A 59 -38.39 3.03 7.47
C ASP A 59 -37.37 2.25 8.32
N TRP A 60 -37.65 2.00 9.60
CA TRP A 60 -36.80 1.17 10.46
C TRP A 60 -36.81 -0.30 10.00
N PHE A 61 -37.91 -0.81 9.46
CA PHE A 61 -37.95 -2.12 8.81
C PHE A 61 -37.07 -2.16 7.55
N ARG A 62 -37.15 -1.14 6.69
CA ARG A 62 -36.31 -0.99 5.49
C ARG A 62 -34.82 -0.86 5.86
N GLU A 63 -34.51 -0.18 6.96
CA GLU A 63 -33.17 -0.08 7.54
C GLU A 63 -32.65 -1.44 8.01
N HIS A 64 -33.45 -2.22 8.75
CA HIS A 64 -33.11 -3.57 9.18
C HIS A 64 -32.85 -4.52 7.98
N VAL A 65 -33.77 -4.55 7.00
CA VAL A 65 -33.61 -5.34 5.77
C VAL A 65 -32.38 -4.89 4.95
N LYS A 66 -31.99 -3.61 5.02
CA LYS A 66 -30.74 -3.13 4.42
C LYS A 66 -29.52 -3.65 5.18
N VAL A 67 -29.51 -3.64 6.51
CA VAL A 67 -28.41 -4.21 7.32
C VAL A 67 -28.19 -5.68 6.96
N LEU A 68 -29.24 -6.49 6.88
CA LEU A 68 -29.14 -7.90 6.45
C LEU A 68 -28.54 -8.08 5.03
N LYS A 69 -28.79 -7.13 4.11
CA LYS A 69 -28.18 -7.13 2.77
C LYS A 69 -26.71 -6.74 2.81
N ASP A 70 -26.36 -5.70 3.55
CA ASP A 70 -24.98 -5.21 3.68
C ASP A 70 -24.10 -6.20 4.46
N GLU A 71 -24.66 -6.92 5.44
CA GLU A 71 -24.01 -8.01 6.16
C GLU A 71 -23.73 -9.20 5.24
N ARG A 72 -24.74 -9.69 4.50
CA ARG A 72 -24.56 -10.76 3.49
C ARG A 72 -23.60 -10.35 2.36
N LYS A 73 -23.50 -9.06 2.05
CA LYS A 73 -22.50 -8.54 1.11
C LYS A 73 -21.08 -8.65 1.70
N ARG A 74 -20.88 -8.22 2.95
CA ARG A 74 -19.59 -8.31 3.68
C ARG A 74 -19.12 -9.75 3.89
N GLU A 75 -20.04 -10.67 4.20
CA GLU A 75 -19.78 -12.12 4.27
C GLU A 75 -19.21 -12.62 2.93
N LYS A 76 -19.91 -12.35 1.81
CA LYS A 76 -19.49 -12.71 0.46
C LYS A 76 -18.18 -12.04 0.01
N GLU A 77 -17.84 -10.89 0.58
CA GLU A 77 -16.60 -10.15 0.32
C GLU A 77 -15.41 -10.81 1.04
N ARG A 78 -15.56 -11.15 2.33
CA ARG A 78 -14.58 -11.94 3.09
C ARG A 78 -14.34 -13.33 2.50
N ASP A 79 -15.39 -13.99 2.01
CA ASP A 79 -15.30 -15.28 1.30
C ASP A 79 -14.46 -15.20 0.02
N ARG A 80 -14.47 -14.05 -0.67
CA ARG A 80 -13.62 -13.81 -1.85
C ARG A 80 -12.19 -13.53 -1.45
N GLU A 81 -11.99 -12.61 -0.51
CA GLU A 81 -10.68 -12.26 0.04
C GLU A 81 -9.93 -13.50 0.54
N LYS A 82 -10.60 -14.39 1.28
CA LYS A 82 -10.05 -15.67 1.73
C LYS A 82 -9.65 -16.57 0.55
N ARG A 83 -10.52 -16.77 -0.44
CA ARG A 83 -10.21 -17.61 -1.62
C ARG A 83 -9.06 -17.04 -2.46
N ASP A 84 -8.96 -15.72 -2.59
CA ASP A 84 -7.91 -15.07 -3.38
C ASP A 84 -6.57 -15.07 -2.64
N ARG A 85 -6.60 -14.99 -1.30
CA ARG A 85 -5.43 -15.28 -0.45
C ARG A 85 -4.96 -16.73 -0.56
N GLU A 86 -5.88 -17.70 -0.47
CA GLU A 86 -5.58 -19.13 -0.63
C GLU A 86 -4.93 -19.43 -2.00
N LYS A 87 -5.38 -18.76 -3.07
CA LYS A 87 -4.73 -18.82 -4.41
C LYS A 87 -3.33 -18.22 -4.43
N HIS A 88 -3.09 -17.12 -3.72
CA HIS A 88 -1.77 -16.49 -3.66
C HIS A 88 -0.78 -17.39 -2.92
N GLU A 89 -1.15 -17.86 -1.72
CA GLU A 89 -0.35 -18.79 -0.92
C GLU A 89 -0.10 -20.12 -1.66
N GLY A 90 -1.05 -20.57 -2.51
CA GLY A 90 -0.84 -21.69 -3.44
C GLY A 90 0.22 -21.41 -4.51
N LYS A 91 0.10 -20.28 -5.24
CA LYS A 91 1.06 -19.87 -6.28
C LYS A 91 2.48 -19.70 -5.73
N ASP A 92 2.64 -19.15 -4.52
CA ASP A 92 3.95 -18.97 -3.91
C ASP A 92 4.59 -20.32 -3.54
N ARG A 93 3.79 -21.30 -3.10
CA ARG A 93 4.26 -22.67 -2.84
C ARG A 93 4.71 -23.38 -4.12
N ASP A 94 3.93 -23.31 -5.19
CA ASP A 94 4.31 -23.89 -6.48
C ASP A 94 5.57 -23.23 -7.04
N LYS A 95 5.67 -21.90 -6.96
CA LYS A 95 6.86 -21.14 -7.38
C LYS A 95 8.12 -21.46 -6.55
N SER A 96 7.98 -21.76 -5.26
CA SER A 96 9.10 -22.30 -4.47
C SER A 96 9.49 -23.68 -4.97
N ARG A 97 8.51 -24.57 -5.15
CA ARG A 97 8.72 -25.97 -5.54
C ARG A 97 9.42 -26.11 -6.90
N ASP A 98 9.10 -25.25 -7.86
CA ASP A 98 9.80 -25.20 -9.14
C ASP A 98 11.21 -24.61 -9.03
N LYS A 99 11.42 -23.58 -8.19
CA LYS A 99 12.76 -23.07 -7.87
C LYS A 99 13.66 -24.12 -7.22
N ASP A 100 13.09 -25.01 -6.40
CA ASP A 100 13.81 -26.11 -5.75
C ASP A 100 14.11 -27.25 -6.73
N ARG A 101 13.22 -27.54 -7.68
CA ARG A 101 13.51 -28.43 -8.83
C ARG A 101 14.64 -27.91 -9.71
N ASP A 102 14.68 -26.61 -10.00
CA ASP A 102 15.75 -26.00 -10.79
C ASP A 102 17.11 -26.05 -10.07
N ARG A 103 17.13 -25.90 -8.73
CA ARG A 103 18.32 -26.13 -7.90
C ARG A 103 18.82 -27.58 -8.01
N GLU A 104 17.95 -28.56 -7.79
CA GLU A 104 18.30 -29.99 -7.96
C GLU A 104 18.86 -30.28 -9.36
N ARG A 105 18.28 -29.65 -10.40
CA ARG A 105 18.73 -29.82 -11.79
C ARG A 105 20.09 -29.18 -12.05
N GLY A 106 20.37 -28.03 -11.42
CA GLY A 106 21.69 -27.41 -11.39
C GLY A 106 22.73 -28.32 -10.75
N GLU A 107 22.48 -28.76 -9.51
CA GLU A 107 23.39 -29.67 -8.79
C GLU A 107 23.70 -30.96 -9.57
N LYS A 108 22.68 -31.58 -10.19
CA LYS A 108 22.87 -32.80 -10.99
C LYS A 108 23.78 -32.54 -12.19
N LYS A 109 23.62 -31.39 -12.86
CA LYS A 109 24.45 -31.00 -14.01
C LYS A 109 25.89 -30.64 -13.62
N ASP A 110 26.11 -30.04 -12.45
CA ASP A 110 27.46 -29.73 -12.00
C ASP A 110 28.18 -30.98 -11.47
N LYS A 111 27.49 -31.91 -10.80
CA LYS A 111 28.01 -33.25 -10.46
C LYS A 111 28.36 -34.10 -11.70
N GLU A 112 27.63 -33.91 -12.80
CA GLU A 112 27.94 -34.53 -14.11
C GLU A 112 29.24 -33.95 -14.70
N ARG A 113 29.39 -32.62 -14.70
CA ARG A 113 30.61 -31.92 -15.14
C ARG A 113 31.85 -32.24 -14.31
N GLU A 114 31.70 -32.48 -13.01
CA GLU A 114 32.80 -32.93 -12.15
C GLU A 114 33.28 -34.33 -12.55
N ARG A 115 32.34 -35.28 -12.74
CA ARG A 115 32.66 -36.64 -13.20
C ARG A 115 33.35 -36.67 -14.56
N ASP A 116 32.97 -35.80 -15.49
CA ASP A 116 33.62 -35.75 -16.80
C ASP A 116 35.04 -35.18 -16.70
N ARG A 117 35.26 -34.13 -15.90
CA ARG A 117 36.61 -33.62 -15.60
C ARG A 117 37.51 -34.67 -14.95
N ASP A 118 36.96 -35.50 -14.07
CA ASP A 118 37.76 -36.53 -13.39
C ASP A 118 38.13 -37.69 -14.34
N LYS A 119 37.22 -38.10 -15.24
CA LYS A 119 37.57 -39.03 -16.34
C LYS A 119 38.67 -38.48 -17.25
N ASP A 120 38.65 -37.18 -17.55
CA ASP A 120 39.65 -36.58 -18.42
C ASP A 120 41.03 -36.51 -17.75
N LYS A 121 41.11 -36.22 -16.44
CA LYS A 121 42.34 -36.37 -15.64
C LYS A 121 42.84 -37.81 -15.59
N GLU A 122 41.95 -38.80 -15.53
CA GLU A 122 42.33 -40.22 -15.58
C GLU A 122 42.97 -40.57 -16.94
N LYS A 123 42.41 -40.10 -18.05
CA LYS A 123 43.00 -40.28 -19.39
C LYS A 123 44.34 -39.58 -19.55
N GLU A 124 44.52 -38.39 -18.97
CA GLU A 124 45.81 -37.68 -18.98
C GLU A 124 46.88 -38.49 -18.23
N LYS A 125 46.55 -38.99 -17.04
CA LYS A 125 47.44 -39.88 -16.28
C LYS A 125 47.71 -41.23 -16.96
N GLU A 126 46.76 -41.74 -17.75
CA GLU A 126 46.96 -42.96 -18.54
C GLU A 126 47.81 -42.73 -19.80
N LYS A 127 47.89 -41.48 -20.29
CA LYS A 127 48.82 -41.07 -21.34
C LYS A 127 50.23 -40.85 -20.80
N GLU A 128 50.40 -40.11 -19.70
CA GLU A 128 51.71 -39.94 -19.04
C GLU A 128 52.37 -41.30 -18.75
N LYS A 129 51.57 -42.29 -18.34
CA LYS A 129 52.03 -43.68 -18.10
C LYS A 129 52.34 -44.51 -19.34
N LYS A 130 52.14 -43.98 -20.55
CA LYS A 130 52.41 -44.67 -21.84
C LYS A 130 53.51 -44.00 -22.67
N GLU A 131 54.00 -42.83 -22.26
CA GLU A 131 55.06 -42.09 -22.97
C GLU A 131 56.45 -42.26 -22.30
N VAL A 132 56.66 -43.37 -21.56
CA VAL A 132 57.93 -43.67 -20.87
C VAL A 132 58.42 -45.09 -21.18
N GLU A 133 59.16 -45.22 -22.30
CA GLU A 133 60.26 -46.19 -22.48
C GLU A 133 61.38 -45.52 -23.32
N PRO A 134 62.64 -46.00 -23.25
CA PRO A 134 63.81 -45.21 -23.67
C PRO A 134 64.38 -45.59 -25.04
N GLU A 135 64.99 -44.63 -25.73
CA GLU A 135 65.98 -44.87 -26.80
C GLU A 135 67.21 -43.94 -26.67
N GLU A 136 68.27 -44.25 -27.41
CA GLU A 136 69.66 -43.80 -27.20
C GLU A 136 70.30 -43.33 -28.52
N ASN A 137 71.31 -42.45 -28.45
CA ASN A 137 72.16 -41.93 -29.55
C ASN A 137 71.53 -40.82 -30.43
N GLY A 138 72.25 -39.77 -30.86
CA GLY A 138 73.62 -39.36 -30.53
C GLY A 138 74.13 -38.16 -31.37
N ASP A 139 75.35 -37.68 -31.02
CA ASP A 139 76.17 -36.63 -31.67
C ASP A 139 75.68 -35.15 -31.61
N GLY A 140 76.60 -34.16 -31.61
CA GLY A 140 76.20 -32.75 -31.82
C GLY A 140 77.02 -31.54 -31.33
N SER A 141 78.28 -31.64 -30.87
CA SER A 141 79.23 -30.52 -30.61
C SER A 141 78.99 -29.48 -29.47
N GLU A 142 80.07 -29.28 -28.70
CA GLU A 142 80.38 -28.28 -27.64
C GLU A 142 81.10 -27.01 -28.23
N PRO A 143 81.51 -25.92 -27.50
CA PRO A 143 81.99 -25.91 -26.09
C PRO A 143 81.81 -24.67 -25.15
N TRP A 144 81.90 -25.00 -23.85
CA TRP A 144 82.61 -24.43 -22.66
C TRP A 144 83.68 -23.32 -22.83
N PRO A 145 84.27 -22.73 -21.75
CA PRO A 145 84.13 -22.98 -20.29
C PRO A 145 83.55 -21.73 -19.55
N SER A 146 83.70 -21.38 -18.26
CA SER A 146 84.58 -21.67 -17.08
C SER A 146 83.85 -21.22 -15.78
N ASP A 147 84.29 -21.34 -14.51
CA ASP A 147 85.12 -22.26 -13.68
C ASP A 147 85.12 -21.62 -12.25
N ALA A 148 85.28 -22.27 -11.09
CA ALA A 148 85.38 -23.68 -10.66
C ALA A 148 84.43 -23.87 -9.43
N GLU A 149 84.61 -24.64 -8.33
CA GLU A 149 85.67 -25.50 -7.76
C GLU A 149 85.04 -26.56 -6.82
N VAL A 150 85.77 -27.18 -5.86
CA VAL A 150 85.31 -28.34 -5.05
C VAL A 150 85.61 -28.17 -3.55
N SER A 151 84.72 -28.65 -2.68
CA SER A 151 85.13 -29.16 -1.37
C SER A 151 84.22 -30.31 -0.90
N LEU A 152 84.84 -31.45 -0.59
CA LEU A 152 84.19 -32.64 -0.05
C LEU A 152 84.50 -32.71 1.45
N PHE A 153 83.49 -32.66 2.31
CA PHE A 153 83.63 -33.04 3.72
C PHE A 153 82.42 -33.85 4.19
N GLN A 154 82.71 -34.85 5.02
CA GLN A 154 81.79 -35.89 5.46
C GLN A 154 81.77 -35.89 6.99
N ASP A 155 80.59 -35.77 7.58
CA ASP A 155 80.35 -36.01 9.00
C ASP A 155 78.92 -36.54 9.21
N GLU A 156 78.74 -37.46 10.15
CA GLU A 156 77.49 -38.20 10.34
C GLU A 156 76.52 -37.48 11.30
N VAL A 157 75.40 -36.97 10.77
CA VAL A 157 74.12 -36.90 11.49
C VAL A 157 72.97 -36.91 10.47
N GLY A 158 72.34 -38.06 10.28
CA GLY A 158 71.21 -38.19 9.37
C GLY A 158 69.92 -37.58 9.96
N PRO A 159 69.26 -36.61 9.30
CA PRO A 159 67.83 -36.39 9.51
C PRO A 159 67.06 -37.61 8.96
N ASN A 160 65.93 -37.98 9.55
CA ASN A 160 65.15 -39.09 9.03
C ASN A 160 64.60 -38.73 7.63
N SER A 161 64.71 -39.63 6.65
CA SER A 161 64.21 -39.37 5.28
C SER A 161 62.70 -39.14 5.21
N GLU A 162 61.98 -39.49 6.28
CA GLU A 162 60.55 -39.22 6.47
C GLU A 162 60.31 -37.81 7.03
N ASP A 163 61.18 -37.27 7.89
CA ASP A 163 61.05 -35.91 8.44
C ASP A 163 61.17 -34.84 7.35
N GLU A 164 62.11 -35.01 6.42
CA GLU A 164 62.25 -34.07 5.28
C GLU A 164 61.05 -34.14 4.33
N ARG A 165 60.47 -35.32 4.13
CA ARG A 165 59.25 -35.51 3.33
C ARG A 165 58.01 -34.96 4.02
N GLU A 166 57.86 -35.14 5.33
CA GLU A 166 56.77 -34.51 6.10
C GLU A 166 56.92 -32.99 6.06
N LYS A 167 58.15 -32.46 6.20
CA LYS A 167 58.45 -31.04 6.12
C LYS A 167 58.13 -30.46 4.74
N GLU A 168 58.56 -31.10 3.65
CA GLU A 168 58.14 -30.73 2.29
C GLU A 168 56.62 -30.76 2.14
N GLN A 169 55.95 -31.81 2.59
CA GLN A 169 54.51 -31.97 2.44
C GLN A 169 53.74 -30.91 3.24
N LYS A 170 54.23 -30.56 4.42
CA LYS A 170 53.72 -29.51 5.33
C LYS A 170 53.96 -28.11 4.76
N ASP A 171 55.09 -27.86 4.09
CA ASP A 171 55.36 -26.58 3.42
C ASP A 171 54.63 -26.46 2.08
N LYS A 172 54.43 -27.56 1.32
CA LYS A 172 53.51 -27.64 0.17
C LYS A 172 52.06 -27.41 0.60
N GLU A 173 51.63 -27.95 1.74
CA GLU A 173 50.31 -27.67 2.31
C GLU A 173 50.16 -26.20 2.74
N ARG A 174 51.20 -25.62 3.36
CA ARG A 174 51.23 -24.17 3.69
C ARG A 174 51.14 -23.30 2.44
N GLN A 175 51.91 -23.62 1.40
CA GLN A 175 51.83 -22.94 0.10
C GLN A 175 50.44 -23.06 -0.50
N ALA A 176 49.85 -24.26 -0.56
CA ALA A 176 48.49 -24.47 -1.06
C ALA A 176 47.41 -23.73 -0.25
N ARG A 177 47.55 -23.66 1.09
CA ARG A 177 46.66 -22.86 1.96
C ARG A 177 46.81 -21.35 1.70
N VAL A 178 48.03 -20.86 1.48
CA VAL A 178 48.29 -19.45 1.13
C VAL A 178 47.78 -19.11 -0.26
N GLU A 179 48.01 -19.97 -1.26
CA GLU A 179 47.49 -19.79 -2.62
C GLU A 179 45.96 -19.86 -2.63
N ALA A 180 45.34 -20.80 -1.92
CA ALA A 180 43.89 -20.88 -1.78
C ALA A 180 43.30 -19.60 -1.15
N SER A 181 43.94 -19.06 -0.10
CA SER A 181 43.53 -17.81 0.55
C SER A 181 43.71 -16.59 -0.37
N LEU A 182 44.82 -16.52 -1.13
CA LEU A 182 45.06 -15.46 -2.11
C LEU A 182 44.03 -15.53 -3.25
N ARG A 183 43.80 -16.71 -3.81
CA ARG A 183 42.83 -17.00 -4.88
C ARG A 183 41.38 -16.79 -4.43
N GLU A 184 41.06 -16.97 -3.15
CA GLU A 184 39.78 -16.61 -2.57
C GLU A 184 39.64 -15.09 -2.43
N ARG A 185 40.67 -14.41 -1.92
CA ARG A 185 40.71 -12.94 -1.84
C ARG A 185 40.61 -12.28 -3.22
N GLU A 186 41.28 -12.81 -4.23
CA GLU A 186 41.16 -12.37 -5.62
C GLU A 186 39.75 -12.54 -6.18
N LYS A 187 39.10 -13.69 -5.92
CA LYS A 187 37.69 -13.89 -6.28
C LYS A 187 36.78 -12.89 -5.57
N GLU A 188 37.06 -12.55 -4.32
CA GLU A 188 36.26 -11.57 -3.56
C GLU A 188 36.44 -10.14 -4.10
N VAL A 189 37.67 -9.76 -4.48
CA VAL A 189 37.95 -8.51 -5.20
C VAL A 189 37.28 -8.51 -6.58
N GLN A 190 37.32 -9.60 -7.34
CA GLN A 190 36.63 -9.71 -8.63
C GLN A 190 35.10 -9.65 -8.49
N ARG A 191 34.51 -10.29 -7.46
CA ARG A 191 33.06 -10.20 -7.15
C ARG A 191 32.65 -8.77 -6.83
N THR A 192 33.37 -8.11 -5.91
CA THR A 192 33.05 -6.74 -5.49
C THR A 192 33.24 -5.73 -6.61
N LEU A 193 34.32 -5.86 -7.41
CA LEU A 193 34.53 -5.07 -8.61
C LEU A 193 33.44 -5.30 -9.67
N ALA A 194 33.06 -6.56 -9.94
CA ALA A 194 32.01 -6.87 -10.91
C ALA A 194 30.64 -6.35 -10.49
N THR A 195 30.32 -6.36 -9.19
CA THR A 195 29.11 -5.72 -8.64
C THR A 195 29.18 -4.21 -8.80
N HIS A 196 30.25 -3.56 -8.35
CA HIS A 196 30.40 -2.11 -8.44
C HIS A 196 30.37 -1.59 -9.88
N LEU A 197 31.00 -2.30 -10.84
CA LEU A 197 30.90 -1.98 -12.26
C LEU A 197 29.46 -2.09 -12.78
N ARG A 198 28.72 -3.14 -12.42
CA ARG A 198 27.30 -3.31 -12.81
C ARG A 198 26.40 -2.22 -12.22
N ASP A 199 26.61 -1.86 -10.97
CA ASP A 199 25.80 -0.83 -10.30
C ASP A 199 26.07 0.55 -10.93
N ARG A 200 27.34 0.92 -11.13
CA ARG A 200 27.78 2.13 -11.83
C ARG A 200 27.30 2.19 -13.28
N ASP A 201 27.23 1.05 -13.97
CA ASP A 201 26.77 0.97 -15.35
C ASP A 201 25.24 1.09 -15.43
N LYS A 202 24.51 0.45 -14.51
CA LYS A 202 23.06 0.62 -14.33
C LYS A 202 22.69 2.06 -13.96
N GLU A 203 23.47 2.72 -13.10
CA GLU A 203 23.31 4.13 -12.72
C GLU A 203 23.42 5.06 -13.94
N ARG A 204 24.40 4.85 -14.83
CA ARG A 204 24.51 5.62 -16.08
C ARG A 204 23.34 5.40 -17.04
N GLU A 205 22.85 4.18 -17.19
CA GLU A 205 21.65 3.95 -18.02
C GLU A 205 20.38 4.52 -17.37
N GLN A 206 20.26 4.49 -16.04
CA GLN A 206 19.16 5.15 -15.32
C GLN A 206 19.19 6.67 -15.54
N HIS A 207 20.35 7.32 -15.45
CA HIS A 207 20.44 8.76 -15.69
C HIS A 207 20.05 9.17 -17.11
N LYS A 208 20.39 8.38 -18.14
CA LYS A 208 19.90 8.61 -19.52
C LYS A 208 18.38 8.45 -19.64
N HIS A 209 17.81 7.45 -18.94
CA HIS A 209 16.36 7.27 -18.89
C HIS A 209 15.70 8.46 -18.19
N ASP A 210 16.21 8.88 -17.04
CA ASP A 210 15.74 10.05 -16.29
C ASP A 210 15.84 11.36 -17.11
N GLU A 211 16.88 11.53 -17.92
CA GLU A 211 17.05 12.64 -18.86
C GLU A 211 15.99 12.61 -19.96
N ALA A 212 15.75 11.44 -20.57
CA ALA A 212 14.68 11.25 -21.55
C ALA A 212 13.28 11.48 -20.94
N VAL A 213 13.05 11.05 -19.69
CA VAL A 213 11.83 11.35 -18.91
C VAL A 213 11.67 12.86 -18.69
N GLN A 214 12.74 13.56 -18.32
CA GLN A 214 12.71 15.02 -18.13
C GLN A 214 12.41 15.76 -19.44
N HIS A 215 13.05 15.40 -20.55
CA HIS A 215 12.75 15.96 -21.87
C HIS A 215 11.31 15.69 -22.30
N PHE A 216 10.81 14.47 -22.09
CA PHE A 216 9.42 14.12 -22.41
C PHE A 216 8.42 14.90 -21.54
N ASN A 217 8.66 15.03 -20.24
CA ASN A 217 7.81 15.79 -19.33
C ASN A 217 7.82 17.30 -19.62
N ALA A 218 8.96 17.87 -20.03
CA ALA A 218 9.03 19.25 -20.49
C ALA A 218 8.22 19.47 -21.79
N LEU A 219 8.35 18.55 -22.75
CA LEU A 219 7.57 18.56 -23.99
C LEU A 219 6.05 18.44 -23.73
N LEU A 220 5.65 17.61 -22.77
CA LEU A 220 4.27 17.49 -22.30
C LEU A 220 3.78 18.79 -21.65
N ALA A 221 4.58 19.42 -20.77
CA ALA A 221 4.21 20.69 -20.14
C ALA A 221 4.01 21.84 -21.15
N ASP A 222 4.85 21.90 -22.18
CA ASP A 222 4.76 22.91 -23.23
C ASP A 222 3.52 22.73 -24.12
N LEU A 223 3.31 21.53 -24.66
CA LEU A 223 2.30 21.30 -25.72
C LEU A 223 0.97 20.78 -25.18
N VAL A 224 0.99 19.91 -24.17
CA VAL A 224 -0.22 19.33 -23.57
C VAL A 224 -0.67 20.19 -22.40
N ARG A 225 -1.49 21.21 -22.69
CA ARG A 225 -2.11 22.10 -21.68
C ARG A 225 -3.59 21.78 -21.41
N ASN A 226 -4.19 20.89 -22.21
CA ASN A 226 -5.59 20.48 -22.06
C ASN A 226 -5.69 19.10 -21.37
N SER A 227 -6.39 19.06 -20.25
CA SER A 227 -6.69 17.86 -19.45
C SER A 227 -7.67 16.88 -20.10
N GLU A 228 -8.41 17.30 -21.12
CA GLU A 228 -9.34 16.43 -21.86
C GLU A 228 -8.75 15.92 -23.19
N LEU A 229 -7.46 16.14 -23.46
CA LEU A 229 -6.80 15.72 -24.70
C LEU A 229 -6.58 14.20 -24.71
N ALA A 230 -6.93 13.53 -25.81
CA ALA A 230 -6.67 12.10 -25.94
C ALA A 230 -5.21 11.82 -26.33
N TRP A 231 -4.62 10.73 -25.81
CA TRP A 231 -3.24 10.32 -26.15
C TRP A 231 -2.99 10.21 -27.66
N ARG A 232 -3.96 9.71 -28.43
CA ARG A 232 -3.89 9.61 -29.90
C ARG A 232 -3.76 10.97 -30.60
N GLU A 233 -4.21 12.05 -29.97
CA GLU A 233 -4.16 13.41 -30.50
C GLU A 233 -2.92 14.13 -30.01
N ALA A 234 -2.62 14.04 -28.71
CA ALA A 234 -1.36 14.49 -28.14
C ALA A 234 -0.16 13.92 -28.91
N LYS A 235 -0.11 12.60 -29.13
CA LYS A 235 0.96 11.92 -29.89
C LYS A 235 1.12 12.42 -31.33
N ARG A 236 0.06 12.96 -31.97
CA ARG A 236 0.16 13.60 -33.31
C ARG A 236 0.70 15.04 -33.27
N GLN A 237 0.62 15.70 -32.11
CA GLN A 237 1.18 17.02 -31.88
C GLN A 237 2.64 16.91 -31.42
N LEU A 238 2.88 16.09 -30.38
CA LEU A 238 4.19 15.83 -29.79
C LEU A 238 5.23 15.36 -30.85
N ARG A 239 4.84 14.46 -31.75
CA ARG A 239 5.67 13.98 -32.89
C ARG A 239 6.06 15.03 -33.94
N LYS A 240 5.62 16.29 -33.81
CA LYS A 240 6.04 17.40 -34.70
C LYS A 240 7.12 18.27 -34.07
N ASP A 241 7.39 18.09 -32.77
CA ASP A 241 8.43 18.79 -32.05
C ASP A 241 9.73 17.97 -32.13
N HIS A 242 10.85 18.63 -32.43
CA HIS A 242 12.16 17.98 -32.53
C HIS A 242 12.55 17.25 -31.24
N ARG A 243 12.08 17.73 -30.07
CA ARG A 243 12.32 17.12 -28.76
C ARG A 243 11.63 15.77 -28.56
N TRP A 244 10.77 15.32 -29.48
CA TRP A 244 10.23 13.96 -29.46
C TRP A 244 11.34 12.90 -29.57
N GLU A 245 12.38 13.16 -30.36
CA GLU A 245 13.50 12.21 -30.54
C GLU A 245 14.44 12.20 -29.32
N LEU A 246 14.54 13.30 -28.56
CA LEU A 246 15.26 13.32 -27.27
C LEU A 246 14.63 12.38 -26.22
N ALA A 247 13.38 11.98 -26.43
CA ALA A 247 12.69 10.99 -25.62
C ALA A 247 12.77 9.57 -26.22
N GLU A 248 13.56 9.30 -27.27
CA GLU A 248 13.56 8.01 -28.00
C GLU A 248 13.68 6.80 -27.06
N LEU A 249 14.60 6.87 -26.08
CA LEU A 249 14.86 5.84 -25.05
C LEU A 249 13.63 5.37 -24.26
N LEU A 250 12.58 6.18 -24.15
CA LEU A 250 11.36 5.80 -23.41
C LEU A 250 10.48 4.90 -24.25
N ASP A 251 10.00 3.80 -23.67
CA ASP A 251 9.19 2.86 -24.41
C ASP A 251 7.80 3.43 -24.80
N ARG A 252 7.11 2.81 -25.75
CA ARG A 252 5.77 3.28 -26.18
C ARG A 252 4.82 3.39 -24.99
N GLU A 253 4.87 2.42 -24.08
CA GLU A 253 3.98 2.31 -22.93
C GLU A 253 4.37 3.29 -21.81
N GLU A 254 5.67 3.57 -21.65
CA GLU A 254 6.17 4.60 -20.74
C GLU A 254 5.73 6.00 -21.20
N LYS A 255 5.89 6.31 -22.49
CA LYS A 255 5.42 7.57 -23.09
C LYS A 255 3.89 7.75 -22.91
N GLU A 256 3.12 6.66 -22.94
CA GLU A 256 1.67 6.67 -22.70
C GLU A 256 1.35 6.81 -21.19
N LYS A 257 2.13 6.20 -20.29
CA LYS A 257 2.06 6.35 -18.83
C LYS A 257 2.33 7.79 -18.39
N PHE A 258 3.47 8.37 -18.77
CA PHE A 258 3.83 9.75 -18.40
C PHE A 258 2.85 10.78 -18.97
N PHE A 259 2.30 10.54 -20.17
CA PHE A 259 1.20 11.34 -20.70
C PHE A 259 -0.05 11.30 -19.80
N ASN A 260 -0.48 10.09 -19.39
CA ASN A 260 -1.66 9.94 -18.52
C ASN A 260 -1.41 10.56 -17.14
N GLU A 261 -0.21 10.42 -16.58
CA GLU A 261 0.19 11.06 -15.32
C GLU A 261 0.16 12.59 -15.42
N HIS A 262 0.70 13.17 -16.51
CA HIS A 262 0.63 14.61 -16.76
C HIS A 262 -0.81 15.12 -16.91
N ILE A 263 -1.67 14.36 -17.60
CA ILE A 263 -3.12 14.67 -17.70
C ILE A 263 -3.80 14.60 -16.33
N GLU A 264 -3.44 13.66 -15.47
CA GLU A 264 -3.92 13.59 -14.08
C GLU A 264 -3.40 14.77 -13.25
N GLN A 265 -2.11 15.10 -13.32
CA GLN A 265 -1.52 16.26 -12.64
C GLN A 265 -2.16 17.58 -13.10
N LEU A 266 -2.44 17.75 -14.39
CA LEU A 266 -3.19 18.91 -14.91
C LEU A 266 -4.62 18.94 -14.38
N SER A 267 -5.31 17.80 -14.38
CA SER A 267 -6.67 17.68 -13.84
C SER A 267 -6.71 18.00 -12.34
N LYS A 268 -5.70 17.56 -11.59
CA LYS A 268 -5.52 17.84 -10.17
C LYS A 268 -5.24 19.33 -9.92
N LYS A 269 -4.27 19.93 -10.60
CA LYS A 269 -3.95 21.38 -10.49
C LYS A 269 -5.14 22.26 -10.83
N LYS A 270 -5.96 21.86 -11.83
CA LYS A 270 -7.23 22.52 -12.14
C LYS A 270 -8.29 22.34 -11.05
N LYS A 271 -8.44 21.12 -10.50
CA LYS A 271 -9.35 20.81 -9.38
C LYS A 271 -8.99 21.58 -8.11
N GLU A 272 -7.70 21.68 -7.78
CA GLU A 272 -7.16 22.48 -6.68
C GLU A 272 -7.54 23.96 -6.88
N LYS A 273 -7.22 24.56 -8.04
CA LYS A 273 -7.57 25.96 -8.37
C LYS A 273 -9.09 26.23 -8.44
N PHE A 274 -9.90 25.22 -8.74
CA PHE A 274 -11.37 25.31 -8.69
C PHE A 274 -11.91 25.22 -7.25
N ARG A 275 -11.30 24.39 -6.39
CA ARG A 275 -11.63 24.31 -4.95
C ARG A 275 -11.21 25.59 -4.21
N GLU A 276 -10.04 26.15 -4.50
CA GLU A 276 -9.62 27.48 -4.02
C GLU A 276 -10.67 28.55 -4.33
N LEU A 277 -11.20 28.59 -5.55
CA LEU A 277 -12.29 29.50 -5.91
C LEU A 277 -13.57 29.25 -5.10
N LEU A 278 -13.91 28.00 -4.78
CA LEU A 278 -15.05 27.66 -3.92
C LEU A 278 -14.81 27.97 -2.44
N ASP A 279 -13.55 28.01 -1.99
CA ASP A 279 -13.12 28.47 -0.67
C ASP A 279 -13.14 30.01 -0.56
N GLU A 280 -12.78 30.70 -1.64
CA GLU A 280 -12.83 32.18 -1.78
C GLU A 280 -14.27 32.71 -1.96
N THR A 281 -15.23 31.88 -2.37
CA THR A 281 -16.60 32.32 -2.67
C THR A 281 -17.44 32.44 -1.40
N GLU A 282 -17.62 33.67 -0.90
CA GLU A 282 -18.57 33.98 0.16
C GLU A 282 -19.99 33.47 -0.19
N GLY A 283 -20.63 32.75 0.75
CA GLY A 283 -21.95 32.14 0.55
C GLY A 283 -21.95 30.66 0.13
N VAL A 284 -20.79 30.01 0.00
CA VAL A 284 -20.69 28.55 -0.12
C VAL A 284 -20.89 27.90 1.27
N SER A 285 -22.15 27.64 1.61
CA SER A 285 -22.55 26.87 2.80
C SER A 285 -22.59 25.37 2.50
N LEU A 286 -22.66 24.54 3.55
CA LEU A 286 -22.84 23.08 3.45
C LEU A 286 -24.17 22.66 2.79
N THR A 287 -25.11 23.60 2.55
CA THR A 287 -26.42 23.36 1.93
C THR A 287 -26.66 24.15 0.64
N SER A 288 -25.73 25.00 0.20
CA SER A 288 -25.89 25.86 -0.99
C SER A 288 -26.07 25.04 -2.29
N SER A 289 -26.96 25.46 -3.18
CA SER A 289 -27.19 24.74 -4.44
C SER A 289 -26.15 25.12 -5.51
N TRP A 290 -25.88 24.18 -6.42
CA TRP A 290 -25.00 24.44 -7.58
C TRP A 290 -25.45 25.63 -8.42
N LYS A 291 -26.77 25.89 -8.52
CA LYS A 291 -27.30 27.01 -9.33
C LYS A 291 -26.91 28.38 -8.77
N GLU A 292 -26.89 28.52 -7.45
CA GLU A 292 -26.53 29.77 -6.77
C GLU A 292 -25.03 30.00 -6.86
N ILE A 293 -24.22 28.99 -6.51
CA ILE A 293 -22.76 29.10 -6.55
C ILE A 293 -22.26 29.31 -7.98
N LYS A 294 -22.83 28.61 -8.97
CA LYS A 294 -22.57 28.87 -10.40
C LYS A 294 -22.85 30.31 -10.80
N LYS A 295 -23.89 30.96 -10.26
CA LYS A 295 -24.20 32.37 -10.57
C LYS A 295 -23.11 33.32 -10.09
N ALA A 296 -22.44 33.00 -8.97
CA ALA A 296 -21.29 33.76 -8.46
C ALA A 296 -20.02 33.46 -9.29
N ILE A 297 -19.65 32.19 -9.44
CA ILE A 297 -18.32 31.81 -9.98
C ILE A 297 -18.20 31.84 -11.52
N LYS A 298 -19.30 32.02 -12.26
CA LYS A 298 -19.31 31.94 -13.74
C LYS A 298 -18.38 32.92 -14.46
N GLU A 299 -18.04 34.04 -13.84
CA GLU A 299 -17.14 35.06 -14.41
C GLU A 299 -15.65 34.79 -14.10
N ASP A 300 -15.31 33.93 -13.12
CA ASP A 300 -13.91 33.70 -12.75
C ASP A 300 -13.21 32.80 -13.80
N PRO A 301 -12.04 33.18 -14.32
CA PRO A 301 -11.30 32.38 -15.29
C PRO A 301 -10.98 30.94 -14.85
N ARG A 302 -10.91 30.65 -13.55
CA ARG A 302 -10.67 29.31 -12.97
C ARG A 302 -11.86 28.37 -13.21
N TYR A 303 -13.11 28.85 -13.16
CA TYR A 303 -14.29 28.06 -13.54
C TYR A 303 -14.19 27.62 -15.00
N THR A 304 -14.01 28.58 -15.92
CA THR A 304 -13.92 28.32 -17.36
C THR A 304 -12.70 27.46 -17.75
N LYS A 305 -11.57 27.59 -17.04
CA LYS A 305 -10.35 26.77 -17.25
C LYS A 305 -10.41 25.36 -16.63
N PHE A 306 -11.24 25.15 -15.60
CA PHE A 306 -11.44 23.84 -14.98
C PHE A 306 -12.08 22.86 -15.96
N SER A 307 -13.28 23.17 -16.46
CA SER A 307 -13.93 22.39 -17.51
C SER A 307 -15.04 23.16 -18.23
N SER A 308 -15.13 22.96 -19.54
CA SER A 308 -16.26 23.40 -20.36
C SER A 308 -17.55 22.59 -20.09
N SER A 309 -17.46 21.50 -19.32
CA SER A 309 -18.59 20.64 -18.97
C SER A 309 -19.17 21.03 -17.61
N ASP A 310 -20.31 21.72 -17.62
CA ASP A 310 -21.03 22.11 -16.41
C ASP A 310 -21.38 20.91 -15.51
N ARG A 311 -21.64 19.73 -16.11
CA ARG A 311 -21.86 18.46 -15.39
C ARG A 311 -20.61 17.93 -14.68
N LYS A 312 -19.40 18.30 -15.12
CA LYS A 312 -18.13 18.00 -14.44
C LYS A 312 -17.95 18.96 -13.25
N CYS A 313 -18.28 20.24 -13.44
CA CYS A 313 -18.25 21.27 -12.41
C CYS A 313 -19.27 21.01 -11.28
N GLU A 314 -20.51 20.67 -11.60
CA GLU A 314 -21.55 20.29 -10.62
C GLU A 314 -21.13 19.07 -9.79
N ARG A 315 -20.50 18.09 -10.43
CA ARG A 315 -20.00 16.89 -9.74
C ARG A 315 -18.87 17.23 -8.78
N GLU A 316 -17.90 18.02 -9.22
CA GLU A 316 -16.79 18.47 -8.39
C GLU A 316 -17.29 19.32 -7.21
N PHE A 317 -18.26 20.21 -7.42
CA PHE A 317 -18.90 20.97 -6.35
C PHE A 317 -19.57 20.05 -5.31
N LYS A 318 -20.34 19.05 -5.75
CA LYS A 318 -20.95 18.06 -4.85
C LYS A 318 -19.93 17.21 -4.10
N GLU A 319 -18.78 16.94 -4.71
CA GLU A 319 -17.65 16.27 -4.06
C GLU A 319 -16.98 17.18 -3.02
N TYR A 320 -16.69 18.43 -3.37
CA TYR A 320 -16.14 19.45 -2.47
C TYR A 320 -17.05 19.70 -1.25
N ILE A 321 -18.37 19.86 -1.42
CA ILE A 321 -19.30 20.03 -0.29
C ILE A 321 -19.31 18.79 0.61
N LYS A 322 -19.23 17.59 0.03
CA LYS A 322 -19.12 16.33 0.79
C LYS A 322 -17.80 16.25 1.55
N ASP A 323 -16.68 16.65 0.94
CA ASP A 323 -15.35 16.64 1.55
C ASP A 323 -15.27 17.67 2.69
N LYS A 324 -15.79 18.90 2.48
CA LYS A 324 -15.98 19.91 3.54
C LYS A 324 -16.81 19.36 4.71
N LEU A 325 -17.95 18.72 4.41
CA LEU A 325 -18.81 18.11 5.42
C LEU A 325 -18.11 16.97 6.18
N VAL A 326 -17.20 16.21 5.55
CA VAL A 326 -16.37 15.21 6.23
C VAL A 326 -15.29 15.87 7.10
N GLY A 327 -14.68 16.96 6.63
CA GLY A 327 -13.78 17.82 7.40
C GLY A 327 -14.45 18.36 8.66
N THR A 328 -15.51 19.17 8.51
CA THR A 328 -16.28 19.73 9.63
C THR A 328 -16.75 18.68 10.64
N LYS A 329 -17.19 17.50 10.18
CA LYS A 329 -17.56 16.40 11.09
C LYS A 329 -16.37 15.80 11.84
N THR A 330 -15.15 15.94 11.33
CA THR A 330 -13.90 15.53 11.98
C THR A 330 -13.47 16.59 12.99
N ASP A 331 -13.40 17.85 12.59
CA ASP A 331 -13.13 19.00 13.45
C ASP A 331 -14.09 19.02 14.67
N PHE A 332 -15.38 18.69 14.44
CA PHE A 332 -16.41 18.56 15.47
C PHE A 332 -16.22 17.33 16.38
N ARG A 333 -15.76 16.18 15.86
CA ARG A 333 -15.41 15.02 16.70
C ARG A 333 -14.17 15.30 17.54
N GLU A 334 -13.25 16.13 17.07
CA GLU A 334 -12.08 16.58 17.84
C GLU A 334 -12.53 17.53 18.96
N LEU A 335 -13.41 18.50 18.68
CA LEU A 335 -14.03 19.35 19.71
C LEU A 335 -14.71 18.52 20.82
N LEU A 336 -15.43 17.46 20.45
CA LEU A 336 -16.07 16.56 21.42
C LEU A 336 -15.07 15.70 22.23
N GLN A 337 -13.85 15.50 21.73
CA GLN A 337 -12.74 14.85 22.47
C GLN A 337 -11.97 15.84 23.36
N GLU A 338 -11.81 17.08 22.91
CA GLU A 338 -11.22 18.19 23.68
C GLU A 338 -12.12 18.61 24.86
N THR A 339 -13.44 18.47 24.72
CA THR A 339 -14.44 18.87 25.73
C THR A 339 -14.50 17.88 26.90
N LYS A 340 -13.61 18.06 27.88
CA LYS A 340 -13.41 17.20 29.08
C LYS A 340 -14.64 16.91 29.96
N LEU A 341 -15.74 17.64 29.77
CA LEU A 341 -17.04 17.39 30.44
C LEU A 341 -17.79 16.19 29.83
N ILE A 342 -17.42 15.78 28.62
CA ILE A 342 -18.04 14.66 27.91
C ILE A 342 -17.23 13.39 28.19
N GLY A 343 -17.86 12.40 28.82
CA GLY A 343 -17.23 11.13 29.21
C GLY A 343 -18.23 9.97 29.27
N HIS A 344 -17.76 8.79 29.66
CA HIS A 344 -18.52 7.54 29.62
C HIS A 344 -19.82 7.52 30.47
N LYS A 345 -20.01 8.47 31.40
CA LYS A 345 -21.26 8.61 32.17
C LYS A 345 -22.23 9.63 31.56
N THR A 346 -21.76 10.51 30.68
CA THR A 346 -22.54 11.65 30.17
C THR A 346 -23.78 11.20 29.39
N LEU A 347 -23.74 10.04 28.71
CA LEU A 347 -24.93 9.46 28.08
C LEU A 347 -26.06 9.16 29.08
N LYS A 348 -25.73 8.61 30.25
CA LYS A 348 -26.71 8.25 31.30
C LYS A 348 -27.24 9.49 31.98
N LEU A 349 -26.36 10.43 32.29
CA LEU A 349 -26.73 11.75 32.82
C LEU A 349 -27.68 12.52 31.87
N VAL A 350 -27.50 12.42 30.55
CA VAL A 350 -28.43 12.99 29.53
C VAL A 350 -29.74 12.20 29.42
N GLN A 351 -29.76 10.90 29.72
CA GLN A 351 -31.00 10.10 29.81
C GLN A 351 -31.77 10.36 31.10
N GLU A 352 -31.08 10.71 32.19
CA GLU A 352 -31.65 11.03 33.51
C GLU A 352 -32.10 12.50 33.61
N ASN A 353 -31.46 13.42 32.88
CA ASN A 353 -31.72 14.87 32.95
C ASN A 353 -31.48 15.56 31.59
N GLU A 354 -32.56 15.98 30.91
CA GLU A 354 -32.51 16.68 29.63
C GLU A 354 -31.68 17.98 29.67
N ASN A 355 -31.59 18.66 30.83
CA ASN A 355 -30.84 19.91 30.95
C ASN A 355 -29.34 19.72 30.67
N HIS A 356 -28.77 18.55 30.96
CA HIS A 356 -27.36 18.27 30.67
C HIS A 356 -27.06 18.26 29.16
N MET A 357 -28.05 17.97 28.30
CA MET A 357 -27.88 18.13 26.85
C MET A 357 -27.73 19.61 26.48
N HIS A 358 -28.53 20.50 27.09
CA HIS A 358 -28.42 21.94 26.89
C HIS A 358 -27.12 22.52 27.49
N GLU A 359 -26.65 22.03 28.65
CA GLU A 359 -25.35 22.41 29.20
C GLU A 359 -24.19 22.07 28.25
N ILE A 360 -24.22 20.87 27.64
CA ILE A 360 -23.24 20.45 26.63
C ILE A 360 -23.32 21.38 25.40
N GLU A 361 -24.52 21.71 24.91
CA GLU A 361 -24.68 22.63 23.79
C GLU A 361 -24.20 24.06 24.11
N GLU A 362 -24.52 24.63 25.28
CA GLU A 362 -24.05 25.97 25.70
C GLU A 362 -22.54 26.06 25.87
N ILE A 363 -21.88 24.95 26.20
CA ILE A 363 -20.42 24.89 26.31
C ILE A 363 -19.79 24.78 24.91
N LEU A 364 -20.34 23.93 24.03
CA LEU A 364 -19.84 23.75 22.67
C LEU A 364 -20.12 24.97 21.75
N LYS A 365 -21.20 25.73 21.97
CA LYS A 365 -21.54 26.99 21.24
C LYS A 365 -20.44 28.05 21.26
N LYS A 366 -19.50 27.95 22.20
CA LYS A 366 -18.37 28.88 22.34
C LYS A 366 -17.25 28.61 21.33
N ASP A 367 -17.24 27.44 20.69
CA ASP A 367 -16.23 27.06 19.70
C ASP A 367 -16.75 27.23 18.26
N LYS A 368 -15.87 27.72 17.37
CA LYS A 368 -16.20 28.00 15.98
C LYS A 368 -16.62 26.74 15.20
N ARG A 369 -16.06 25.57 15.51
CA ARG A 369 -16.36 24.28 14.84
C ARG A 369 -17.81 23.84 15.10
N TYR A 370 -18.42 24.24 16.22
CA TYR A 370 -19.84 23.99 16.50
C TYR A 370 -20.75 24.88 15.65
N LEU A 371 -20.38 26.15 15.45
CA LEU A 371 -21.14 27.15 14.69
C LEU A 371 -21.18 26.85 13.19
N VAL A 372 -20.12 26.24 12.62
CA VAL A 372 -20.13 25.79 11.21
C VAL A 372 -21.25 24.77 10.93
N LEU A 373 -21.74 24.06 11.97
CA LEU A 373 -22.86 23.12 11.89
C LEU A 373 -24.23 23.73 12.28
N ASP A 374 -24.35 25.04 12.53
CA ASP A 374 -25.65 25.67 12.84
C ASP A 374 -26.71 25.49 11.74
N TYR A 375 -26.28 25.34 10.48
CA TYR A 375 -27.16 25.04 9.34
C TYR A 375 -27.73 23.62 9.33
N MET A 376 -27.27 22.73 10.22
CA MET A 376 -27.71 21.33 10.32
C MET A 376 -27.83 20.87 11.79
N PRO A 377 -28.73 21.48 12.61
CA PRO A 377 -28.81 21.21 14.04
C PRO A 377 -29.15 19.74 14.34
N GLU A 378 -30.00 19.11 13.53
CA GLU A 378 -30.37 17.69 13.66
C GLU A 378 -29.16 16.75 13.53
N GLU A 379 -28.31 16.98 12.52
CA GLU A 379 -27.09 16.19 12.30
C GLU A 379 -26.04 16.50 13.38
N ARG A 380 -26.00 17.73 13.90
CA ARG A 380 -25.15 18.12 15.04
C ARG A 380 -25.53 17.37 16.32
N THR A 381 -26.79 17.43 16.75
CA THR A 381 -27.27 16.70 17.94
C THR A 381 -27.05 15.19 17.77
N LYS A 382 -27.30 14.65 16.57
CA LYS A 382 -27.01 13.25 16.22
C LYS A 382 -25.53 12.89 16.30
N LEU A 383 -24.61 13.77 15.91
CA LEU A 383 -23.16 13.57 16.07
C LEU A 383 -22.76 13.51 17.55
N ILE A 384 -23.31 14.40 18.39
CA ILE A 384 -23.09 14.38 19.84
C ILE A 384 -23.61 13.05 20.43
N MET A 385 -24.84 12.66 20.10
CA MET A 385 -25.44 11.40 20.58
C MET A 385 -24.64 10.16 20.14
N THR A 386 -24.18 10.12 18.89
CA THR A 386 -23.33 9.02 18.38
C THR A 386 -22.02 8.93 19.16
N TYR A 387 -21.41 10.07 19.48
CA TYR A 387 -20.19 10.12 20.28
C TYR A 387 -20.42 9.72 21.75
N LEU A 388 -21.52 10.16 22.37
CA LEU A 388 -21.93 9.75 23.72
C LEU A 388 -22.17 8.23 23.81
N GLU A 389 -22.86 7.66 22.81
CA GLU A 389 -23.01 6.21 22.69
C GLU A 389 -21.65 5.49 22.59
N ASP A 390 -20.74 5.99 21.76
CA ASP A 390 -19.43 5.36 21.56
C ASP A 390 -18.50 5.51 22.78
N LEU A 391 -18.73 6.49 23.65
CA LEU A 391 -18.08 6.59 24.96
C LEU A 391 -18.68 5.61 25.99
N ASP A 392 -20.00 5.45 26.07
CA ASP A 392 -20.62 4.46 26.97
C ASP A 392 -20.24 3.03 26.56
N LYS A 393 -20.20 2.73 25.25
CA LYS A 393 -19.70 1.45 24.70
C LYS A 393 -18.21 1.18 24.99
N ARG A 394 -17.38 2.23 25.09
CA ARG A 394 -15.96 2.11 25.45
C ARG A 394 -15.76 1.96 26.96
N GLY A 395 -16.68 2.48 27.77
CA GLY A 395 -16.58 2.48 29.22
C GLY A 395 -15.54 3.49 29.75
N PRO A 396 -15.12 3.39 31.02
CA PRO A 396 -14.06 4.23 31.55
C PRO A 396 -12.74 4.02 30.79
N PRO A 397 -11.90 5.07 30.64
CA PRO A 397 -10.60 4.91 30.01
C PRO A 397 -9.77 3.88 30.78
N PRO A 398 -9.02 3.00 30.09
CA PRO A 398 -8.20 1.99 30.75
C PRO A 398 -7.13 2.66 31.63
N PRO A 399 -6.77 2.05 32.78
CA PRO A 399 -5.71 2.59 33.62
C PRO A 399 -4.37 2.62 32.87
N PRO A 400 -3.46 3.56 33.18
CA PRO A 400 -2.19 3.74 32.44
C PRO A 400 -1.22 2.56 32.54
N THR A 401 -1.56 1.50 33.27
CA THR A 401 -0.84 0.23 33.39
C THR A 401 -1.39 -0.89 32.50
N ALA A 402 -2.49 -0.67 31.78
CA ALA A 402 -3.12 -1.66 30.91
C ALA A 402 -2.69 -1.49 29.45
N SER A 403 -1.63 -2.22 29.05
CA SER A 403 -1.27 -2.41 27.64
C SER A 403 -2.45 -2.94 26.83
N GLU A 404 -2.57 -2.54 25.56
CA GLU A 404 -3.73 -2.87 24.72
C GLU A 404 -4.01 -4.39 24.66
N PRO A 405 -5.25 -4.83 24.90
CA PRO A 405 -5.61 -6.24 24.76
C PRO A 405 -5.67 -6.59 23.26
N THR A 406 -4.58 -7.17 22.74
CA THR A 406 -4.46 -7.65 21.36
C THR A 406 -5.70 -8.43 20.94
N ARG A 407 -6.49 -7.87 20.02
CA ARG A 407 -7.76 -8.45 19.56
C ARG A 407 -7.50 -9.83 18.93
N ARG A 408 -7.75 -10.90 19.68
CA ARG A 408 -7.89 -12.24 19.11
C ARG A 408 -9.05 -12.22 18.11
N PRO A 409 -8.88 -12.68 16.86
CA PRO A 409 -10.02 -12.85 15.98
C PRO A 409 -10.96 -13.90 16.59
N ALA A 410 -12.25 -13.60 16.63
CA ALA A 410 -13.28 -14.59 16.97
C ALA A 410 -13.29 -15.70 15.92
N LYS A 411 -13.65 -16.91 16.35
CA LYS A 411 -13.58 -18.14 15.57
C LYS A 411 -14.94 -18.52 14.99
#